data_AF-A0A0L0GB56-F1
#
_entry.id   AF-A0A0L0GB56-F1
#
_cell.length_a   1.000
_cell.length_b   1.000
_cell.length_c   1.000
_cell.angle_alpha   90.00
_cell.angle_beta   90.00
_cell.angle_gamma   90.00
#
_symmetry.space_group_name_H-M   'P 1'
#
loop_
_entity.id
_entity.type
_entity.pdbx_description
1 polymer ?
#
loop_
_entity_poly.entity_id
_entity_poly.type
_entity_poly.pdbx_seq_one_letter_code
_entity_poly.pdbx_strand_id
1 'polypeptide(L)'
;MTSVTTIKQTALRYTNCRRVNDRLFGRKFKAMFGASALVVTIIYDKLTTQLHTRATPTHLLMGMHFLACYPKDDVGASTFRVTTKAYNEWHWYVVEQIARLTGIVVWEDRKLLLDPDEMSNTFVTVDGIDCNVPEAHPFRASLMSHKTRHAAYKYELVISIRAGIFASSREGGGGGGLKQGQLTSLYREIA
;
A
#
# COMPACT_ATOMS: atom_id res chain seq x y z
N MET A 1 -24.14 -12.60 -12.20
CA MET A 1 -23.77 -13.52 -11.09
C MET A 1 -22.60 -14.46 -11.41
N THR A 2 -22.23 -14.69 -12.67
CA THR A 2 -21.12 -15.57 -13.10
C THR A 2 -19.73 -15.04 -12.71
N SER A 3 -19.53 -13.72 -12.72
CA SER A 3 -18.24 -13.07 -12.52
C SER A 3 -17.61 -13.25 -11.11
N VAL A 4 -18.42 -13.17 -10.05
CA VAL A 4 -17.92 -13.33 -8.66
C VAL A 4 -17.31 -14.71 -8.45
N THR A 5 -18.01 -15.73 -8.95
CA THR A 5 -17.57 -17.12 -8.86
C THR A 5 -16.25 -17.31 -9.62
N THR A 6 -16.11 -16.70 -10.80
CA THR A 6 -14.88 -16.77 -11.60
C THR A 6 -13.69 -16.12 -10.90
N ILE A 7 -13.85 -14.93 -10.32
CA ILE A 7 -12.77 -14.23 -9.59
C ILE A 7 -12.34 -15.03 -8.36
N LYS A 8 -13.31 -15.50 -7.56
CA LYS A 8 -13.01 -16.33 -6.38
C LYS A 8 -12.29 -17.63 -6.76
N GLN A 9 -12.78 -18.33 -7.78
CA GLN A 9 -12.16 -19.58 -8.25
C GLN A 9 -10.75 -19.35 -8.77
N THR A 10 -10.51 -18.25 -9.48
CA THR A 10 -9.18 -17.89 -9.97
C THR A 10 -8.24 -17.57 -8.81
N ALA A 11 -8.69 -16.77 -7.84
CA ALA A 11 -7.89 -16.37 -6.68
C ALA A 11 -7.53 -17.53 -5.72
N LEU A 12 -8.35 -18.59 -5.68
CA LEU A 12 -8.03 -19.79 -4.89
C LEU A 12 -6.72 -20.46 -5.31
N ARG A 13 -6.27 -20.27 -6.56
CA ARG A 13 -4.99 -20.79 -7.06
C ARG A 13 -3.77 -20.15 -6.38
N TYR A 14 -3.95 -18.94 -5.83
CA TYR A 14 -2.85 -18.10 -5.32
C TYR A 14 -2.92 -17.92 -3.80
N THR A 15 -4.12 -17.95 -3.21
CA THR A 15 -4.32 -17.61 -1.79
C THR A 15 -3.96 -18.73 -0.81
N ASN A 16 -3.48 -19.90 -1.26
CA ASN A 16 -3.20 -21.08 -0.43
C ASN A 16 -4.34 -21.39 0.57
N CYS A 17 -5.58 -21.14 0.15
CA CYS A 17 -6.79 -21.42 0.91
C CYS A 17 -7.42 -22.70 0.35
N ARG A 18 -7.34 -23.81 1.10
CA ARG A 18 -8.28 -24.92 0.86
C ARG A 18 -9.68 -24.42 1.19
N ARG A 19 -10.67 -24.78 0.37
CA ARG A 19 -12.10 -24.38 0.33
C ARG A 19 -12.89 -24.30 1.67
N VAL A 20 -12.29 -24.59 2.81
CA VAL A 20 -12.97 -24.99 4.05
C VAL A 20 -13.36 -23.80 4.95
N ASN A 21 -12.86 -22.57 4.71
CA ASN A 21 -13.19 -21.43 5.58
C ASN A 21 -13.28 -20.10 4.81
N ASP A 22 -14.51 -19.67 4.50
CA ASP A 22 -14.80 -18.43 3.77
C ASP A 22 -14.26 -17.17 4.46
N ARG A 23 -14.24 -17.15 5.81
CA ARG A 23 -13.67 -16.05 6.58
C ARG A 23 -12.15 -15.97 6.41
N LEU A 24 -11.48 -17.11 6.45
CA LEU A 24 -10.03 -17.19 6.21
C LEU A 24 -9.69 -16.81 4.76
N PHE A 25 -10.49 -17.28 3.80
CA PHE A 25 -10.36 -16.91 2.39
C PHE A 25 -10.51 -15.41 2.20
N GLY A 26 -11.56 -14.80 2.73
CA GLY A 26 -11.78 -13.35 2.63
C GLY A 26 -10.61 -12.54 3.19
N ARG A 27 -10.08 -12.93 4.35
CA ARG A 27 -8.91 -12.28 4.97
C ARG A 27 -7.67 -12.39 4.08
N LYS A 28 -7.35 -13.59 3.59
CA LYS A 28 -6.17 -13.82 2.72
C LYS A 28 -6.33 -13.17 1.35
N PHE A 29 -7.54 -13.18 0.79
CA PHE A 29 -7.86 -12.48 -0.46
C PHE A 29 -7.60 -10.99 -0.31
N LYS A 30 -8.15 -10.35 0.72
CA LYS A 30 -7.93 -8.91 0.97
C LYS A 30 -6.46 -8.60 1.22
N ALA A 31 -5.74 -9.44 1.96
CA ALA A 31 -4.32 -9.28 2.20
C ALA A 31 -3.48 -9.35 0.90
N MET A 32 -3.87 -10.21 -0.06
CA MET A 32 -3.12 -10.41 -1.30
C MET A 32 -3.47 -9.40 -2.41
N PHE A 33 -4.73 -8.96 -2.48
CA PHE A 33 -5.26 -8.15 -3.58
C PHE A 33 -5.76 -6.76 -3.16
N GLY A 34 -5.57 -6.37 -1.89
CA GLY A 34 -5.91 -5.04 -1.36
C GLY A 34 -7.40 -4.77 -1.12
N ALA A 35 -8.30 -5.53 -1.75
CA ALA A 35 -9.75 -5.34 -1.68
C ALA A 35 -10.51 -6.63 -1.43
N SER A 36 -11.81 -6.54 -1.11
CA SER A 36 -12.67 -7.72 -1.00
C SER A 36 -12.93 -8.34 -2.38
N ALA A 37 -13.24 -9.65 -2.42
CA ALA A 37 -13.57 -10.32 -3.67
C ALA A 37 -14.76 -9.68 -4.39
N LEU A 38 -15.73 -9.13 -3.64
CA LEU A 38 -16.87 -8.40 -4.19
C LEU A 38 -16.42 -7.13 -4.94
N VAL A 39 -15.55 -6.32 -4.32
CA VAL A 39 -15.02 -5.10 -4.95
C VAL A 39 -14.23 -5.43 -6.21
N VAL A 40 -13.36 -6.44 -6.15
CA VAL A 40 -12.59 -6.90 -7.33
C VAL A 40 -13.52 -7.38 -8.45
N THR A 41 -14.63 -8.05 -8.13
CA THR A 41 -15.63 -8.41 -9.13
C THR A 41 -16.33 -7.21 -9.74
N ILE A 42 -16.71 -6.21 -8.94
CA ILE A 42 -17.33 -4.99 -9.46
C ILE A 42 -16.37 -4.30 -10.43
N ILE A 43 -15.08 -4.22 -10.08
CA ILE A 43 -14.04 -3.69 -10.97
C ILE A 43 -13.96 -4.52 -12.26
N TYR A 44 -13.90 -5.84 -12.15
CA TYR A 44 -13.87 -6.72 -13.32
C TYR A 44 -15.07 -6.50 -14.24
N ASP A 45 -16.28 -6.48 -13.68
CA ASP A 45 -17.53 -6.32 -14.42
C ASP A 45 -17.55 -5.00 -15.21
N LYS A 46 -17.07 -3.90 -14.60
CA LYS A 46 -16.96 -2.59 -15.25
C LYS A 46 -15.88 -2.56 -16.34
N LEU A 47 -14.81 -3.34 -16.15
CA LEU A 47 -13.71 -3.43 -17.11
C LEU A 47 -13.98 -4.43 -18.25
N THR A 48 -14.95 -5.34 -18.11
CA THR A 48 -15.15 -6.45 -19.06
C THR A 48 -15.30 -6.00 -20.52
N THR A 49 -15.86 -4.81 -20.76
CA THR A 49 -16.03 -4.24 -22.10
C THR A 49 -14.83 -3.44 -22.60
N GLN A 50 -13.92 -3.05 -21.71
CA GLN A 50 -12.74 -2.22 -21.99
C GLN A 50 -11.45 -3.02 -22.06
N LEU A 51 -11.45 -4.21 -21.47
CA LEU A 51 -10.29 -5.09 -21.45
C LEU A 51 -10.04 -5.68 -22.84
N HIS A 52 -8.76 -5.83 -23.15
CA HIS A 52 -8.26 -6.52 -24.32
C HIS A 52 -8.85 -7.95 -24.35
N THR A 53 -9.18 -8.49 -25.53
CA THR A 53 -9.85 -9.81 -25.68
C THR A 53 -9.09 -10.97 -25.04
N ARG A 54 -7.76 -10.90 -25.01
CA ARG A 54 -6.85 -11.83 -24.31
C ARG A 54 -6.77 -11.63 -22.78
N ALA A 55 -7.40 -10.59 -22.22
CA ALA A 55 -7.36 -10.35 -20.79
C ALA A 55 -8.20 -11.38 -20.04
N THR A 56 -7.63 -11.95 -18.97
CA THR A 56 -8.27 -12.96 -18.14
C THR A 56 -8.48 -12.43 -16.72
N PRO A 57 -9.35 -13.05 -15.91
CA PRO A 57 -9.45 -12.77 -14.48
C PRO A 57 -8.09 -12.79 -13.75
N THR A 58 -7.16 -13.63 -14.20
CA THR A 58 -5.81 -13.67 -13.64
C THR A 58 -5.06 -12.37 -13.87
N HIS A 59 -5.15 -11.77 -15.06
CA HIS A 59 -4.49 -10.48 -15.34
C HIS A 59 -5.05 -9.38 -14.44
N LEU A 60 -6.37 -9.35 -14.22
CA LEU A 60 -6.95 -8.43 -13.23
C LEU A 60 -6.34 -8.64 -11.84
N LEU A 61 -6.23 -9.90 -11.39
CA LEU A 61 -5.63 -10.22 -10.10
C LEU A 61 -4.15 -9.84 -10.02
N MET A 62 -3.39 -9.89 -11.13
CA MET A 62 -2.02 -9.39 -11.20
C MET A 62 -1.96 -7.88 -10.92
N GLY A 63 -2.82 -7.09 -11.58
CA GLY A 63 -2.91 -5.65 -11.36
C GLY A 63 -3.36 -5.31 -9.93
N MET A 64 -4.36 -6.02 -9.39
CA MET A 64 -4.80 -5.84 -8.00
C MET A 64 -3.70 -6.20 -6.99
N HIS A 65 -2.95 -7.27 -7.25
CA HIS A 65 -1.81 -7.65 -6.41
C HIS A 65 -0.71 -6.59 -6.45
N PHE A 66 -0.40 -6.07 -7.64
CA PHE A 66 0.57 -4.99 -7.81
C PHE A 66 0.16 -3.73 -7.03
N LEU A 67 -1.08 -3.30 -7.15
CA LEU A 67 -1.60 -2.15 -6.39
C LEU A 67 -1.61 -2.38 -4.88
N ALA A 68 -1.75 -3.62 -4.43
CA ALA A 68 -1.82 -3.94 -3.01
C ALA A 68 -0.46 -3.93 -2.30
N CYS A 69 0.61 -4.39 -2.96
CA CYS A 69 1.90 -4.57 -2.30
C CYS A 69 3.14 -4.18 -3.11
N TYR A 70 2.97 -3.64 -4.33
CA TYR A 70 4.07 -3.21 -5.22
C TYR A 70 5.25 -4.20 -5.25
N PRO A 71 5.00 -5.49 -5.56
CA PRO A 71 6.05 -6.50 -5.55
C PRO A 71 7.05 -6.20 -6.68
N LYS A 72 8.31 -6.61 -6.48
CA LYS A 72 9.28 -6.69 -7.59
C LYS A 72 8.72 -7.60 -8.69
N ASP A 73 8.99 -7.27 -9.95
CA ASP A 73 8.41 -7.99 -11.09
C ASP A 73 8.65 -9.51 -11.05
N ASP A 74 9.86 -9.96 -10.69
CA ASP A 74 10.16 -11.39 -10.57
C ASP A 74 9.36 -12.08 -9.46
N VAL A 75 9.10 -11.37 -8.36
CA VAL A 75 8.31 -11.88 -7.24
C VAL A 75 6.84 -11.99 -7.64
N GLY A 76 6.31 -10.96 -8.30
CA GLY A 76 4.96 -10.98 -8.86
C GLY A 76 4.80 -12.08 -9.91
N ALA A 77 5.73 -12.19 -10.85
CA ALA A 77 5.74 -13.20 -11.89
C ALA A 77 5.78 -14.63 -11.30
N SER A 78 6.63 -14.86 -10.30
CA SER A 78 6.69 -16.13 -9.56
C SER A 78 5.36 -16.45 -8.86
N THR A 79 4.75 -15.46 -8.21
CA THR A 79 3.45 -15.61 -7.52
C THR A 79 2.35 -16.06 -8.48
N PHE A 80 2.31 -15.49 -9.69
CA PHE A 80 1.30 -15.81 -10.70
C PHE A 80 1.71 -16.94 -11.67
N ARG A 81 2.93 -17.48 -11.53
CA ARG A 81 3.51 -18.52 -12.39
C ARG A 81 3.56 -18.14 -13.87
N VAL A 82 3.98 -16.91 -14.14
CA VAL A 82 4.17 -16.37 -15.49
C VAL A 82 5.59 -15.86 -15.67
N THR A 83 5.97 -15.49 -16.89
CA THR A 83 7.26 -14.83 -17.14
C THR A 83 7.24 -13.39 -16.61
N THR A 84 8.41 -12.87 -16.21
CA THR A 84 8.56 -11.47 -15.75
C THR A 84 8.04 -10.48 -16.78
N LYS A 85 8.34 -10.72 -18.07
CA LYS A 85 7.83 -9.90 -19.18
C LYS A 85 6.30 -9.89 -19.23
N ALA A 86 5.67 -11.06 -19.15
CA ALA A 86 4.21 -11.15 -19.18
C ALA A 86 3.58 -10.52 -17.93
N TYR A 87 4.16 -10.72 -16.76
CA TYR A 87 3.69 -10.07 -15.54
C TYR A 87 3.75 -8.55 -15.66
N ASN A 88 4.88 -8.00 -16.11
CA ASN A 88 5.09 -6.56 -16.30
C ASN A 88 4.07 -5.96 -17.27
N GLU A 89 3.91 -6.58 -18.44
CA GLU A 89 2.93 -6.16 -19.44
C GLU A 89 1.50 -6.12 -18.90
N TRP A 90 1.05 -7.20 -18.25
CA TRP A 90 -0.35 -7.34 -17.86
C TRP A 90 -0.73 -6.54 -16.61
N HIS A 91 0.14 -6.45 -15.60
CA HIS A 91 -0.22 -5.70 -14.39
C HIS A 91 -0.31 -4.20 -14.70
N TRP A 92 0.63 -3.64 -15.46
CA TRP A 92 0.56 -2.23 -15.89
C TRP A 92 -0.64 -1.97 -16.77
N TYR A 93 -0.90 -2.83 -17.75
CA TYR A 93 -2.09 -2.74 -18.59
C TYR A 93 -3.38 -2.65 -17.76
N VAL A 94 -3.53 -3.52 -16.76
CA VAL A 94 -4.69 -3.53 -15.88
C VAL A 94 -4.75 -2.29 -14.98
N VAL A 95 -3.62 -1.85 -14.42
CA VAL A 95 -3.55 -0.63 -13.59
C VAL A 95 -4.01 0.58 -14.40
N GLU A 96 -3.60 0.70 -15.65
CA GLU A 96 -4.05 1.78 -16.54
C GLU A 96 -5.55 1.69 -16.82
N GLN A 97 -6.10 0.50 -17.04
CA GLN A 97 -7.55 0.36 -17.24
C GLN A 97 -8.33 0.73 -15.98
N ILE A 98 -7.86 0.32 -14.79
CA ILE A 98 -8.48 0.71 -13.51
C ILE A 98 -8.42 2.23 -13.33
N ALA A 99 -7.30 2.88 -13.66
CA ALA A 99 -7.14 4.33 -13.53
C ALA A 99 -8.13 5.12 -14.41
N ARG A 100 -8.58 4.52 -15.53
CA ARG A 100 -9.59 5.10 -16.44
C ARG A 100 -11.03 4.90 -15.97
N LEU A 101 -11.28 4.09 -14.93
CA LEU A 101 -12.62 3.89 -14.40
C LEU A 101 -13.12 5.16 -13.71
N THR A 102 -14.02 5.88 -14.35
CA THR A 102 -14.74 7.00 -13.76
C THR A 102 -15.91 6.49 -12.90
N GLY A 103 -16.15 7.11 -11.74
CA GLY A 103 -17.29 6.80 -10.87
C GLY A 103 -17.18 5.54 -9.98
N ILE A 104 -16.06 4.80 -10.00
CA ILE A 104 -15.69 3.86 -8.93
C ILE A 104 -14.57 4.47 -8.09
N VAL A 105 -13.51 4.90 -8.77
CA VAL A 105 -12.41 5.62 -8.14
C VAL A 105 -12.69 7.10 -8.42
N VAL A 106 -13.40 7.75 -7.50
CA VAL A 106 -13.64 9.18 -7.58
C VAL A 106 -12.42 9.87 -6.99
N TRP A 107 -11.48 10.22 -7.86
CA TRP A 107 -10.20 10.83 -7.44
C TRP A 107 -10.41 12.21 -6.82
N GLU A 108 -11.47 12.89 -7.22
CA GLU A 108 -11.94 14.18 -6.73
C GLU A 108 -12.48 14.06 -5.29
N ASP A 109 -13.21 12.97 -5.00
CA ASP A 109 -13.81 12.68 -3.69
C ASP A 109 -12.83 11.95 -2.74
N ARG A 110 -11.59 11.66 -3.15
CA ARG A 110 -10.58 11.12 -2.23
C ARG A 110 -10.33 12.05 -1.02
N LYS A 111 -10.68 13.34 -1.19
CA LYS A 111 -10.64 14.35 -0.13
C LYS A 111 -11.96 14.44 0.66
N LEU A 112 -13.07 13.89 0.12
CA LEU A 112 -14.44 14.03 0.61
C LEU A 112 -15.00 12.76 1.30
N LEU A 113 -14.41 11.58 1.05
CA LEU A 113 -14.70 10.34 1.82
C LEU A 113 -14.03 10.32 3.20
N LEU A 114 -13.43 11.43 3.60
CA LEU A 114 -13.00 11.71 4.95
C LEU A 114 -14.14 12.46 5.63
N ASP A 115 -14.97 11.72 6.37
CA ASP A 115 -16.00 12.31 7.21
C ASP A 115 -15.38 13.42 8.08
N PRO A 116 -15.90 14.66 8.07
CA PRO A 116 -15.39 15.73 8.92
C PRO A 116 -15.45 15.39 10.41
N ASP A 117 -16.34 14.48 10.82
CA ASP A 117 -16.39 13.97 12.20
C ASP A 117 -15.36 12.84 12.48
N GLU A 118 -14.76 12.25 11.43
CA GLU A 118 -13.58 11.36 11.51
C GLU A 118 -12.26 12.10 11.21
N MET A 119 -12.21 13.41 11.46
CA MET A 119 -11.02 14.28 11.36
C MET A 119 -9.80 13.87 12.22
N SER A 120 -9.82 12.70 12.87
CA SER A 120 -8.73 12.19 13.71
C SER A 120 -7.69 11.34 12.95
N ASN A 121 -8.03 10.81 11.78
CA ASN A 121 -7.12 9.92 11.06
C ASN A 121 -6.33 10.67 9.98
N THR A 122 -5.26 11.33 10.40
CA THR A 122 -4.27 11.86 9.44
C THR A 122 -3.61 10.67 8.74
N PHE A 123 -3.89 10.50 7.45
CA PHE A 123 -3.16 9.55 6.60
C PHE A 123 -1.75 10.08 6.35
N VAL A 124 -0.85 9.74 7.26
CA VAL A 124 0.58 9.99 7.11
C VAL A 124 1.26 8.73 6.64
N THR A 125 2.16 8.86 5.67
CA THR A 125 3.24 7.88 5.52
C THR A 125 4.43 8.40 6.32
N VAL A 126 4.93 7.56 7.22
CA VAL A 126 6.14 7.84 8.01
C VAL A 126 7.24 6.97 7.45
N ASP A 127 8.30 7.59 6.95
CA ASP A 127 9.52 6.89 6.59
C ASP A 127 10.67 7.37 7.49
N GLY A 128 11.50 6.42 7.93
CA GLY A 128 12.52 6.65 8.95
C GLY A 128 13.91 6.28 8.46
N ILE A 129 14.82 7.26 8.40
CA ILE A 129 16.23 7.05 8.03
C ILE A 129 17.18 7.38 9.19
N ASP A 130 18.20 6.54 9.35
CA ASP A 130 19.25 6.71 10.36
C ASP A 130 20.44 7.41 9.68
N CYS A 131 20.71 8.67 10.04
CA CYS A 131 21.80 9.45 9.47
C CYS A 131 23.00 9.46 10.41
N ASN A 132 24.13 8.91 9.96
CA ASN A 132 25.36 8.88 10.73
C ASN A 132 25.81 10.28 11.17
N VAL A 133 26.34 10.35 12.38
CA VAL A 133 26.98 11.55 12.92
C VAL A 133 28.34 11.24 13.50
N PRO A 134 29.25 12.23 13.60
CA PRO A 134 30.50 12.05 14.29
C PRO A 134 30.28 11.56 15.72
N GLU A 135 30.98 10.49 16.09
CA GLU A 135 30.88 9.90 17.44
C GLU A 135 31.62 10.79 18.43
N ALA A 136 30.92 11.25 19.47
CA ALA A 136 31.56 11.95 20.58
C ALA A 136 32.32 10.94 21.45
N HIS A 137 33.50 11.33 21.97
CA HIS A 137 34.23 10.57 22.97
C HIS A 137 34.01 11.18 24.37
N PRO A 138 33.66 10.39 25.40
CA PRO A 138 33.40 8.95 25.35
C PRO A 138 32.08 8.61 24.63
N PHE A 139 32.05 7.45 23.98
CA PHE A 139 30.90 6.99 23.22
C PHE A 139 29.63 6.95 24.07
N ARG A 140 28.57 7.59 23.57
CA ARG A 140 27.25 7.58 24.20
C ARG A 140 26.39 6.51 23.55
N ALA A 141 26.19 5.39 24.24
CA ALA A 141 25.38 4.27 23.77
C ALA A 141 23.94 4.66 23.38
N SER A 142 23.40 5.73 23.97
CA SER A 142 22.07 6.25 23.62
C SER A 142 21.99 6.76 22.18
N LEU A 143 23.11 7.16 21.57
CA LEU A 143 23.19 7.65 20.19
C LEU A 143 23.40 6.51 19.17
N MET A 144 23.51 5.26 19.61
CA MET A 144 23.80 4.13 18.73
C MET A 144 22.60 3.79 17.85
N SER A 145 22.79 3.80 16.54
CA SER A 145 21.83 3.22 15.61
C SER A 145 22.00 1.70 15.52
N HIS A 146 20.90 0.98 15.61
CA HIS A 146 20.87 -0.46 15.35
C HIS A 146 21.08 -0.80 13.87
N LYS A 147 20.79 0.12 12.95
CA LYS A 147 20.92 -0.08 11.50
C LYS A 147 22.36 0.14 11.03
N THR A 148 22.99 1.23 11.46
CA THR A 148 24.35 1.58 11.00
C THR A 148 25.44 1.13 11.95
N ARG A 149 25.09 0.73 13.19
CA ARG A 149 26.03 0.36 14.26
C ARG A 149 27.02 1.46 14.65
N HIS A 150 26.68 2.70 14.33
CA HIS A 150 27.44 3.92 14.66
C HIS A 150 26.52 4.94 15.35
N ALA A 151 27.07 6.06 15.83
CA ALA A 151 26.23 7.16 16.27
C ALA A 151 25.42 7.72 15.09
N ALA A 152 24.09 7.85 15.26
CA ALA A 152 23.21 8.40 14.24
C ALA A 152 22.02 9.14 14.85
N TYR A 153 21.50 10.14 14.12
CA TYR A 153 20.18 10.69 14.39
C TYR A 153 19.13 9.96 13.56
N LYS A 154 17.96 9.72 14.15
CA LYS A 154 16.80 9.20 13.44
C LYS A 154 16.00 10.39 12.93
N TYR A 155 15.83 10.43 11.61
CA TYR A 155 14.93 11.37 10.97
C TYR A 155 13.69 10.61 10.57
N GLU A 156 12.54 11.08 11.03
CA GLU A 156 11.23 10.64 10.55
C GLU A 156 10.69 11.69 9.60
N LEU A 157 10.48 11.30 8.35
CA LEU A 157 9.78 12.08 7.35
C LEU A 157 8.32 11.67 7.37
N VAL A 158 7.46 12.65 7.66
CA VAL A 158 6.02 12.48 7.72
C VAL A 158 5.43 13.23 6.54
N ILE A 159 4.83 12.49 5.62
CA ILE A 159 4.15 13.07 4.45
C ILE A 159 2.64 13.00 4.70
N SER A 160 2.01 14.17 4.75
CA SER A 160 0.55 14.25 4.72
C SER A 160 0.07 13.96 3.30
N ILE A 161 -0.55 12.79 3.12
CA ILE A 161 -1.17 12.41 1.84
C ILE A 161 -2.31 13.38 1.49
N ARG A 162 -2.90 14.05 2.50
CA ARG A 162 -3.97 15.05 2.36
C ARG A 162 -3.49 16.37 1.77
N ALA A 163 -2.35 16.90 2.23
CA ALA A 163 -1.94 18.28 1.95
C ALA A 163 -0.72 18.40 1.03
N GLY A 164 0.06 17.33 0.83
CA GLY A 164 1.35 17.42 0.13
C GLY A 164 2.39 18.25 0.91
N ILE A 165 2.16 18.48 2.21
CA ILE A 165 3.04 19.23 3.10
C ILE A 165 4.04 18.26 3.73
N PHE A 166 5.31 18.69 3.79
CA PHE A 166 6.42 17.94 4.38
C PHE A 166 6.63 18.37 5.84
N ALA A 167 6.68 17.41 6.75
CA ALA A 167 7.14 17.62 8.12
C ALA A 167 8.29 16.65 8.43
N SER A 168 9.37 17.15 9.03
CA SER A 168 10.49 16.35 9.50
C SER A 168 10.67 16.54 10.99
N SER A 169 10.79 15.45 11.74
CA SER A 169 11.21 15.52 13.15
C SER A 169 12.59 14.88 13.31
N ARG A 170 13.37 15.47 14.22
CA ARG A 170 14.70 14.99 14.62
C ARG A 170 14.61 14.53 16.06
N GLU A 171 14.78 13.23 16.28
CA GLU A 171 14.91 12.70 17.63
C GLU A 171 16.36 12.41 17.97
N GLY A 172 16.82 12.95 19.10
CA GLY A 172 18.07 12.57 19.72
C GLY A 172 17.97 11.16 20.29
N GLY A 173 18.99 10.34 20.08
CA GLY A 173 19.02 8.93 20.45
C GLY A 173 18.52 8.66 21.87
N GLY A 174 17.28 8.18 21.94
CA GLY A 174 16.51 7.84 23.12
C GLY A 174 15.10 7.52 22.64
N GLY A 175 14.80 6.23 22.50
CA GLY A 175 13.59 5.74 21.83
C GLY A 175 12.31 6.34 22.41
N GLY A 176 11.75 7.32 21.71
CA GLY A 176 10.50 7.96 22.07
C GLY A 176 9.95 8.61 20.82
N GLY A 177 9.52 7.78 19.88
CA GLY A 177 8.90 8.24 18.64
C GLY A 177 7.82 9.27 18.90
N LEU A 178 7.68 10.22 17.96
CA LEU A 178 6.71 11.31 17.97
C LEU A 178 5.37 10.84 18.53
N LYS A 179 5.04 11.30 19.74
CA LYS A 179 3.71 11.07 20.30
C LYS A 179 2.71 11.81 19.43
N GLN A 180 1.59 11.16 19.13
CA GLN A 180 0.55 11.66 18.21
C GLN A 180 0.09 13.11 18.49
N GLY A 181 0.22 13.59 19.74
CA GLY A 181 -0.07 14.98 20.13
C GLY A 181 0.98 16.03 19.72
N GLN A 182 2.24 15.66 19.43
CA GLN A 182 3.26 16.60 18.94
C GLN A 182 3.08 16.92 17.45
N LEU A 183 2.63 15.94 16.66
CA LEU A 183 2.24 16.14 15.26
C LEU A 183 1.11 17.16 15.13
N THR A 184 0.12 17.12 16.02
CA THR A 184 -1.02 18.06 15.99
C THR A 184 -0.61 19.51 16.27
N SER A 185 0.44 19.73 17.05
CA SER A 185 0.99 21.07 17.34
C SER A 185 1.68 21.66 16.10
N LEU A 186 2.47 20.86 15.37
CA LEU A 186 3.20 21.32 14.19
C LEU A 186 2.25 21.75 13.05
N TYR A 187 1.09 21.10 12.92
CA TYR A 187 0.10 21.45 11.91
C TYR A 187 -0.69 22.74 12.23
N ARG A 188 -0.75 23.19 13.49
CA ARG A 188 -1.42 24.46 13.85
C ARG A 188 -0.57 25.70 13.59
N GLU A 189 0.75 25.57 13.48
CA GLU A 189 1.63 26.70 13.15
C GLU A 189 1.80 26.93 11.64
N ILE A 190 1.41 25.95 10.82
CA ILE A 190 1.61 25.98 9.36
C ILE A 190 0.29 26.29 8.59
N ALA A 191 -0.87 26.29 9.27
CA ALA A 191 -2.17 26.66 8.73
C ALA A 191 -2.60 28.04 9.22
#